data_AF-A0A966TEK5-F1
#
_entry.id   AF-A0A966TEK5-F1
#
_cell.length_a   1.000
_cell.length_b   1.000
_cell.length_c   1.000
_cell.angle_alpha   90.00
_cell.angle_beta   90.00
_cell.angle_gamma   90.00
#
_symmetry.space_group_name_H-M   'P 1'
#
loop_
_entity.id
_entity.type
_entity.pdbx_description
1 polymer ?
#
loop_
_entity_poly.entity_id
_entity_poly.type
_entity_poly.pdbx_seq_one_letter_code
_entity_poly.pdbx_strand_id
1 'polypeptide(L)'
;MPTVTVTNRKASQALRGEDVVVTLNAADQPNLASILPGQACSISGVAVYGTIARVDNYGISFEVSPLQPNLDFASPSQPGYLASGASIVITT
;
A
#
# COMPACT_ATOMS: atom_id res chain seq x y z
N MET A 1 -14.49 -3.98 -11.29
CA MET A 1 -14.18 -2.61 -10.81
C MET A 1 -12.82 -2.22 -11.36
N PRO A 2 -12.59 -0.95 -11.68
CA PRO A 2 -11.26 -0.50 -12.08
C PRO A 2 -10.27 -0.73 -10.95
N THR A 3 -9.01 -0.96 -11.32
CA THR A 3 -7.92 -1.17 -10.36
C THR A 3 -6.71 -0.37 -10.78
N VAL A 4 -6.00 0.15 -9.80
CA VAL A 4 -4.71 0.81 -9.96
C VAL A 4 -3.64 -0.06 -9.34
N THR A 5 -2.55 -0.31 -10.06
CA THR A 5 -1.41 -1.07 -9.54
C THR A 5 -0.20 -0.17 -9.46
N VAL A 6 0.42 -0.13 -8.29
CA VAL A 6 1.64 0.65 -8.02
C VAL A 6 2.70 -0.21 -7.37
N THR A 7 3.96 0.24 -7.41
CA THR A 7 5.06 -0.46 -6.76
C THR A 7 5.58 0.34 -5.58
N ASN A 8 5.65 -0.28 -4.41
CA ASN A 8 6.37 0.29 -3.27
C ASN A 8 7.87 0.34 -3.58
N ARG A 9 8.48 1.52 -3.57
CA ARG A 9 9.88 1.74 -3.96
C ARG A 9 10.83 1.73 -2.78
N LYS A 10 10.33 1.95 -1.57
CA LYS A 10 11.15 1.99 -0.36
C LYS A 10 10.60 0.99 0.64
N ALA A 11 11.46 0.15 1.20
CA ALA A 11 11.01 -0.75 2.27
C ALA A 11 10.48 0.09 3.44
N SER A 12 9.32 -0.29 3.97
CA SER A 12 8.63 0.44 5.03
C SER A 12 8.26 -0.51 6.15
N GLN A 13 8.35 -0.02 7.39
CA GLN A 13 7.98 -0.83 8.54
C GLN A 13 6.46 -1.10 8.51
N ALA A 14 6.08 -2.35 8.76
CA ALA A 14 4.70 -2.84 8.73
C ALA A 14 4.38 -3.57 10.03
N LEU A 15 4.23 -2.79 11.10
CA LEU A 15 3.87 -3.30 12.42
C LEU A 15 2.36 -3.57 12.50
N ARG A 16 1.98 -4.41 13.47
CA ARG A 16 0.57 -4.72 13.68
C ARG A 16 -0.22 -3.51 14.14
N GLY A 17 -1.32 -3.22 13.45
CA GLY A 17 -2.24 -2.13 13.75
C GLY A 17 -1.74 -0.74 13.36
N GLU A 18 -0.54 -0.65 12.79
CA GLU A 18 0.08 0.61 12.38
C GLU A 18 -0.05 0.81 10.88
N ASP A 19 -0.24 2.06 10.46
CA ASP A 19 -0.28 2.41 9.05
C ASP A 19 1.08 2.22 8.39
N VAL A 20 1.05 1.69 7.16
CA VAL A 20 2.24 1.41 6.37
C VAL A 20 2.36 2.40 5.24
N VAL A 21 3.50 3.08 5.15
CA VAL A 21 3.78 4.03 4.06
C VAL A 21 4.18 3.27 2.80
N VAL A 22 3.50 3.55 1.70
CA VAL A 22 3.90 3.14 0.35
C VAL A 22 4.54 4.34 -0.33
N THR A 23 5.81 4.21 -0.72
CA THR A 23 6.53 5.25 -1.46
C THR A 23 6.58 4.90 -2.95
N LEU A 24 6.18 5.82 -3.81
CA LEU A 24 6.12 5.66 -5.26
C LEU A 24 7.33 6.28 -5.96
N ASN A 25 7.53 5.92 -7.22
CA ASN A 25 8.44 6.67 -8.11
C ASN A 25 7.64 7.67 -8.96
N ALA A 26 8.34 8.46 -9.76
CA ALA A 26 7.72 9.45 -10.66
C ALA A 26 6.77 8.83 -11.72
N ALA A 27 6.95 7.56 -12.08
CA ALA A 27 6.07 6.88 -13.04
C ALA A 27 4.73 6.50 -12.42
N ASP A 28 4.73 6.07 -11.15
CA ASP A 28 3.53 5.66 -10.42
C ASP A 28 2.83 6.86 -9.72
N GLN A 29 3.53 7.98 -9.52
CA GLN A 29 3.04 9.19 -8.84
C GLN A 29 1.74 9.79 -9.44
N PRO A 30 1.54 9.85 -10.77
CA PRO A 30 0.29 10.34 -11.35
C PRO A 30 -0.96 9.57 -10.90
N ASN A 31 -0.81 8.31 -10.48
CA ASN A 31 -1.93 7.50 -10.01
C ASN A 31 -2.52 8.01 -8.68
N LEU A 32 -1.76 8.78 -7.89
CA LEU A 32 -2.24 9.33 -6.60
C LEU A 32 -3.51 10.15 -6.76
N ALA A 33 -3.70 10.84 -7.89
CA ALA A 33 -4.90 11.62 -8.17
C ALA A 33 -6.20 10.78 -8.26
N SER A 34 -6.07 9.47 -8.48
CA SER A 34 -7.19 8.52 -8.56
C SER A 34 -7.37 7.68 -7.29
N ILE A 35 -6.40 7.73 -6.38
CA ILE A 35 -6.42 6.97 -5.13
C ILE A 35 -7.06 7.84 -4.05
N LEU A 36 -8.04 7.29 -3.34
CA LEU A 36 -8.81 7.98 -2.31
C LEU A 36 -8.77 7.20 -0.99
N PRO A 37 -8.74 7.89 0.16
CA PRO A 37 -8.92 7.24 1.46
C PRO A 37 -10.18 6.36 1.50
N GLY A 38 -10.09 5.21 2.16
CA GLY A 38 -11.16 4.22 2.29
C GLY A 38 -11.20 3.16 1.18
N GLN A 39 -10.43 3.32 0.11
CA GLN A 39 -10.33 2.29 -0.93
C GLN A 39 -9.63 1.04 -0.41
N ALA A 40 -10.11 -0.14 -0.81
CA ALA A 40 -9.50 -1.41 -0.46
C ALA A 40 -8.23 -1.64 -1.30
N CYS A 41 -7.21 -2.22 -0.67
CA CYS A 41 -5.98 -2.59 -1.36
C CYS A 41 -5.41 -3.93 -0.85
N SER A 42 -4.50 -4.50 -1.63
CA SER A 42 -3.80 -5.74 -1.29
C SER A 42 -2.41 -5.80 -1.89
N ILE A 43 -1.53 -6.63 -1.31
CA ILE A 43 -0.27 -6.99 -1.95
C ILE A 43 -0.55 -8.01 -3.05
N SER A 44 -0.12 -7.74 -4.28
CA SER A 44 -0.37 -8.60 -5.45
C SER A 44 0.18 -10.01 -5.23
N GLY A 45 -0.66 -11.02 -5.50
CA GLY A 45 -0.31 -12.44 -5.36
C GLY A 45 -0.26 -12.94 -3.91
N VAL A 46 -0.67 -12.13 -2.93
CA VAL A 46 -0.62 -12.47 -1.51
C VAL A 46 -1.95 -12.12 -0.83
N ALA A 47 -2.41 -12.96 0.10
CA ALA A 47 -3.58 -12.69 0.94
C ALA A 47 -3.27 -11.70 2.09
N VAL A 48 -2.77 -10.51 1.75
CA VAL A 48 -2.50 -9.40 2.69
C VAL A 48 -3.31 -8.19 2.22
N TYR A 49 -4.19 -7.70 3.09
CA TYR A 49 -5.23 -6.73 2.76
C TYR A 49 -5.15 -5.49 3.65
N GLY A 50 -5.54 -4.36 3.08
CA GLY A 50 -5.54 -3.07 3.76
C GLY A 50 -6.59 -2.13 3.17
N THR A 51 -6.68 -0.95 3.77
CA THR A 51 -7.44 0.19 3.24
C THR A 51 -6.54 1.41 3.16
N ILE A 52 -6.72 2.25 2.15
CA ILE A 52 -6.01 3.51 2.05
C ILE A 52 -6.42 4.41 3.23
N ALA A 53 -5.46 4.76 4.08
CA ALA A 53 -5.69 5.61 5.24
C ALA A 53 -5.59 7.09 4.85
N ARG A 54 -4.54 7.43 4.11
CA ARG A 54 -4.19 8.79 3.73
C ARG A 54 -3.44 8.79 2.41
N VAL A 55 -3.62 9.85 1.61
CA VAL A 55 -2.92 10.03 0.33
C VAL A 55 -2.20 11.37 0.36
N ASP A 56 -0.91 11.39 0.02
CA ASP A 56 -0.16 12.61 -0.20
C ASP A 56 -0.24 13.02 -1.67
N ASN A 57 -1.34 13.67 -2.04
CA ASN A 57 -1.68 14.00 -3.43
C ASN A 57 -0.61 14.81 -4.19
N TYR A 58 0.22 15.57 -3.48
CA TYR A 58 1.28 16.40 -4.08
C TYR A 58 2.68 15.82 -3.88
N GLY A 59 2.81 14.73 -3.12
CA GLY A 59 4.07 14.04 -2.90
C GLY A 59 4.17 12.75 -3.70
N ILE A 60 4.73 11.74 -3.06
CA ILE A 60 5.06 10.44 -3.67
C ILE A 60 4.61 9.27 -2.80
N SER A 61 3.64 9.47 -1.91
CA SER A 61 3.28 8.43 -0.95
C SER A 61 1.82 8.39 -0.57
N PHE A 62 1.41 7.24 -0.06
CA PHE A 62 0.15 7.06 0.65
C PHE A 62 0.37 6.09 1.81
N GLU A 63 -0.56 6.08 2.73
CA GLU A 63 -0.56 5.23 3.92
C GLU A 63 -1.66 4.18 3.80
N VAL A 64 -1.37 2.96 4.24
CA VAL A 64 -2.30 1.82 4.23
C VAL A 64 -2.52 1.35 5.65
N SER A 65 -3.78 1.37 6.10
CA SER A 65 -4.18 0.71 7.35
C SER A 65 -4.37 -0.79 7.10
N PRO A 66 -3.70 -1.66 7.86
CA PRO A 66 -3.85 -3.10 7.71
C PRO A 66 -5.20 -3.60 8.22
N LEU A 67 -5.75 -4.63 7.58
CA LEU A 67 -7.01 -5.25 7.99
C LEU A 67 -6.81 -6.53 8.83
N GLN A 68 -7.88 -6.92 9.54
CA GLN A 68 -7.95 -8.18 10.28
C GLN A 68 -7.82 -9.41 9.34
N PRO A 69 -7.36 -10.58 9.86
CA PRO A 69 -7.10 -10.89 11.27
C PRO A 69 -5.69 -10.56 11.76
N ASN A 70 -4.71 -10.43 10.86
CA ASN A 70 -3.31 -10.28 11.27
C ASN A 70 -2.96 -8.84 11.66
N LEU A 71 -3.73 -7.87 11.17
CA LEU A 71 -3.50 -6.44 11.37
C LEU A 71 -2.10 -6.00 10.89
N ASP A 72 -1.46 -6.72 9.97
CA ASP A 72 -0.21 -6.30 9.33
C ASP A 72 -0.36 -6.17 7.81
N PHE A 73 0.37 -5.21 7.23
CA PHE A 73 0.48 -5.04 5.78
C PHE A 73 1.92 -5.33 5.33
N ALA A 74 2.48 -6.44 5.85
CA ALA A 74 3.86 -6.85 5.61
C ALA A 74 3.96 -7.80 4.41
N SER A 75 5.11 -7.78 3.73
CA SER A 75 5.44 -8.76 2.71
C SER A 75 5.74 -10.13 3.36
N PRO A 76 5.16 -11.25 2.91
CA PRO A 76 5.40 -12.56 3.52
C PRO A 76 6.88 -12.99 3.53
N SER A 77 7.63 -12.56 2.51
CA SER A 77 9.07 -12.82 2.38
C SER A 77 9.92 -11.94 3.30
N GLN A 78 9.35 -10.90 3.91
CA GLN A 78 10.04 -9.96 4.79
C GLN A 78 9.13 -9.54 5.97
N PRO A 79 8.93 -10.42 6.96
CA PRO A 79 8.05 -10.14 8.10
C PRO A 79 8.38 -8.82 8.80
N GLY A 80 7.35 -8.06 9.18
CA GLY A 80 7.47 -6.75 9.82
C GLY A 80 7.80 -5.59 8.88
N TYR A 81 7.94 -5.84 7.58
CA TYR A 81 8.18 -4.81 6.57
C TYR A 81 7.32 -5.05 5.33
N LEU A 82 6.87 -3.96 4.72
CA LEU A 82 6.50 -3.96 3.31
C LEU A 82 7.79 -3.83 2.49
N ALA A 83 8.09 -4.85 1.68
CA ALA A 83 9.31 -4.89 0.89
C ALA A 83 9.33 -3.78 -0.17
N SER A 84 10.54 -3.31 -0.51
CA SER A 84 10.72 -2.59 -1.76
C SER A 84 10.47 -3.55 -2.93
N GLY A 85 9.80 -3.07 -3.96
CA GLY A 85 9.32 -3.88 -5.09
C GLY A 85 7.95 -4.53 -4.86
N ALA A 86 7.35 -4.42 -3.68
CA ALA A 86 6.01 -4.96 -3.44
C ALA A 86 4.98 -4.25 -4.33
N SER A 87 4.22 -5.03 -5.10
CA SER A 87 3.16 -4.52 -5.96
C SER A 87 1.87 -4.40 -5.14
N ILE A 88 1.30 -3.20 -5.08
CA ILE A 88 0.06 -2.89 -4.38
C ILE A 88 -1.04 -2.71 -5.39
N VAL A 89 -2.13 -3.45 -5.23
CA VAL A 89 -3.33 -3.36 -6.06
C VAL A 89 -4.39 -2.61 -5.26
N ILE A 90 -4.87 -1.48 -5.78
CA ILE A 90 -5.94 -0.66 -5.21
C ILE A 90 -7.20 -0.84 -6.05
N THR A 91 -8.33 -1.07 -5.41
CA THR A 91 -9.65 -1.09 -6.05
C THR A 91 -10.21 0.33 -6.09
N THR A 92 -10.45 0.88 -7.28
CA THR A 92 -10.93 2.25 -7.47
C THR A 92 -12.42 2.35 -7.77
#